data_AF-A0A5B7ANX2-F1
#
_entry.id   AF-A0A5B7ANX2-F1
#
_cell.length_a   1.000
_cell.length_b   1.000
_cell.length_c   1.000
_cell.angle_alpha   90.00
_cell.angle_beta   90.00
_cell.angle_gamma   90.00
#
_symmetry.space_group_name_H-M   'P 1'
#
loop_
_entity.id
_entity.type
_entity.pdbx_description
1 polymer ?
#
loop_
_entity_poly.entity_id
_entity_poly.type
_entity_poly.pdbx_seq_one_letter_code
_entity_poly.pdbx_strand_id
1 'polypeptide(L)'
;MQGLDTLNPVLIIGDKLKLIGEYEETIGTCFVFTEGEALPVVHEETGPSEANLFSGTCIIDPKQAPAKQVKPIARLHKILKFRLSSEANVEDATTKLIC
;
A
#
# COMPACT_ATOMS: atom_id res chain seq x y z
N MET A 1 4.99 5.02 15.96
CA MET A 1 3.53 5.09 16.17
C MET A 1 3.22 4.65 17.59
N GLN A 2 2.27 5.28 18.27
CA GLN A 2 1.91 5.04 19.66
C GLN A 2 0.39 4.89 19.82
N GLY A 3 -0.04 4.04 20.74
CA GLY A 3 -1.45 3.92 21.16
C GLY A 3 -2.38 3.35 20.09
N LEU A 4 -1.95 2.33 19.33
CA LEU A 4 -2.78 1.69 18.30
C LEU A 4 -4.06 1.05 18.90
N ASP A 5 -4.02 0.70 20.17
CA ASP A 5 -5.12 0.20 20.99
C ASP A 5 -6.05 1.31 21.52
N THR A 6 -5.74 2.58 21.26
CA THR A 6 -6.55 3.74 21.67
C THR A 6 -7.46 4.23 20.55
N LEU A 7 -8.46 5.05 20.87
CA LEU A 7 -9.33 5.67 19.86
C LEU A 7 -8.58 6.64 18.94
N ASN A 8 -7.51 7.26 19.43
CA ASN A 8 -6.76 8.30 18.72
C ASN A 8 -5.24 8.03 18.75
N PRO A 9 -4.74 7.07 17.97
CA PRO A 9 -3.31 6.76 17.91
C PRO A 9 -2.50 7.95 17.38
N VAL A 10 -1.24 8.04 17.80
CA VAL A 10 -0.34 9.11 17.38
C VAL A 10 0.77 8.55 16.50
N LEU A 11 0.96 9.15 15.32
CA LEU A 11 2.08 8.88 14.44
C LEU A 11 3.01 10.09 14.43
N ILE A 12 4.29 9.85 14.74
CA ILE A 12 5.34 10.86 14.63
C ILE A 12 6.22 10.45 13.45
N ILE A 13 6.38 11.34 12.47
CA ILE A 13 7.25 11.14 11.31
C ILE A 13 8.49 12.02 11.49
N GLY A 14 9.67 11.39 11.58
CA GLY A 14 10.88 12.04 12.08
C GLY A 14 10.66 12.54 13.51
N ASP A 15 11.09 13.77 13.79
CA ASP A 15 10.99 14.40 15.12
C ASP A 15 10.05 15.62 15.17
N LYS A 16 9.37 15.93 14.06
CA LYS A 16 8.67 17.22 13.88
C LYS A 16 7.21 17.11 13.45
N LEU A 17 6.81 16.01 12.79
CA LEU A 17 5.47 15.87 12.24
C LEU A 17 4.65 14.94 13.12
N LYS A 18 3.82 15.52 13.98
CA LYS A 18 2.86 14.80 14.81
C LYS A 18 1.51 14.71 14.12
N LEU A 19 1.03 13.50 13.91
CA LEU A 19 -0.26 13.19 13.32
C LEU A 19 -1.14 12.48 14.34
N ILE A 20 -2.41 12.87 14.40
CA ILE A 20 -3.44 12.21 15.20
C ILE A 20 -4.27 11.36 14.25
N GLY A 21 -4.35 10.07 14.55
CA GLY A 21 -5.13 9.10 13.80
C GLY A 21 -6.54 8.96 14.36
N GLU A 22 -7.49 8.64 13.49
CA GLU A 22 -8.86 8.25 13.84
C GLU A 22 -9.23 7.00 13.03
N TYR A 23 -9.82 6.01 13.70
CA TYR A 23 -10.27 4.80 13.04
C TYR A 23 -11.61 5.01 12.35
N GLU A 24 -11.68 4.65 11.07
CA GLU A 24 -12.91 4.65 10.29
C GLU A 24 -13.22 3.22 9.83
N GLU A 25 -14.46 2.78 10.08
CA GLU A 25 -14.94 1.49 9.60
C GLU A 25 -15.09 1.52 8.08
N THR A 26 -14.60 0.49 7.40
CA THR A 26 -14.77 0.38 5.95
C THR A 26 -16.07 -0.31 5.60
N ILE A 27 -16.75 0.16 4.55
CA ILE A 27 -17.84 -0.60 3.95
C ILE A 27 -17.22 -1.71 3.10
N GLY A 28 -17.44 -2.96 3.50
CA GLY A 28 -16.95 -4.14 2.80
C GLY A 28 -15.63 -4.67 3.38
N THR A 29 -14.76 -5.17 2.52
CA THR A 29 -13.47 -5.75 2.93
C THR A 29 -12.43 -5.37 1.90
N CYS A 30 -11.33 -4.76 2.35
CA CYS A 30 -10.19 -4.49 1.49
C CYS A 30 -9.19 -5.65 1.58
N PHE A 31 -8.84 -6.24 0.44
CA PHE A 31 -7.76 -7.24 0.31
C PHE A 31 -6.51 -6.54 -0.21
N VAL A 32 -5.40 -6.70 0.51
CA VAL A 32 -4.11 -6.09 0.17
C VAL A 32 -3.20 -7.17 -0.40
N PHE A 33 -2.65 -6.91 -1.58
CA PHE A 33 -1.69 -7.78 -2.26
C PHE A 33 -0.36 -7.06 -2.45
N THR A 34 0.76 -7.78 -2.30
CA THR A 34 2.08 -7.29 -2.72
C THR A 34 2.33 -7.75 -4.13
N GLU A 35 2.90 -6.88 -4.94
CA GLU A 35 3.54 -7.30 -6.18
C GLU A 35 4.80 -8.11 -5.84
N GLY A 36 5.04 -9.19 -6.58
CA GLY A 36 6.29 -9.92 -6.56
C GLY A 36 6.92 -9.95 -7.96
N GLU A 37 8.24 -10.11 -8.01
CA GLU A 37 8.92 -10.35 -9.27
C GLU A 37 8.54 -11.74 -9.78
N ALA A 38 7.78 -11.78 -10.87
CA ALA A 38 7.44 -13.01 -11.56
C ALA A 38 8.40 -13.21 -12.72
N LEU A 39 9.04 -14.38 -12.75
CA LEU A 39 9.58 -14.89 -14.01
C LEU A 39 8.40 -15.14 -14.97
N PRO A 40 8.58 -14.90 -16.29
CA PRO A 40 7.51 -15.11 -17.26
C PRO A 40 6.96 -16.53 -17.10
N VAL A 41 5.66 -16.61 -16.82
CA VAL A 41 4.96 -17.89 -16.65
C VAL A 41 4.86 -18.52 -18.03
N VAL A 42 5.69 -19.53 -18.30
CA VAL A 42 5.52 -20.42 -19.44
C VAL A 42 4.29 -21.27 -19.13
N HIS A 43 3.19 -21.02 -19.84
CA HIS A 43 2.04 -21.90 -19.80
C HIS A 43 2.47 -23.21 -20.49
N GLU A 44 2.61 -24.31 -19.75
CA GLU A 44 2.57 -25.63 -20.39
C GLU A 44 1.14 -25.87 -20.85
N GLU A 45 0.94 -25.88 -22.17
CA GLU A 45 -0.34 -26.31 -22.74
C GLU A 45 -0.62 -27.74 -22.28
N THR A 46 -1.65 -27.92 -21.45
CA THR A 46 -2.26 -29.23 -21.24
C THR A 46 -3.28 -29.44 -22.35
N GLY A 47 -2.79 -29.68 -23.57
CA GLY A 47 -3.57 -30.08 -24.74
C GLY A 47 -3.01 -31.37 -25.33
N PRO A 48 -3.85 -32.30 -25.85
CA PRO A 48 -3.37 -33.58 -26.34
C PRO A 48 -2.42 -33.38 -27.52
N SER A 49 -1.17 -33.81 -27.31
CA SER A 49 -0.03 -33.77 -28.22
C SER A 49 -0.26 -34.70 -29.42
N GLU A 50 -1.03 -34.28 -30.43
CA GLU A 50 -0.96 -34.91 -31.74
C GLU A 50 -0.92 -33.84 -32.83
N ALA A 51 0.24 -33.76 -33.50
CA ALA A 51 0.58 -32.91 -34.65
C ALA A 51 0.86 -31.42 -34.40
N ASN A 52 2.06 -31.07 -33.90
CA ASN A 52 2.73 -29.82 -34.31
C ASN A 52 4.27 -29.94 -34.26
N LEU A 53 4.89 -29.77 -35.43
CA LEU A 53 6.33 -29.84 -35.74
C LEU A 53 7.11 -28.61 -35.21
N PHE A 54 6.76 -28.06 -34.04
CA PHE A 54 7.46 -26.89 -33.51
C PHE A 54 8.40 -27.30 -32.38
N SER A 55 9.65 -27.55 -32.77
CA SER A 55 10.78 -27.63 -31.85
C SER A 55 10.99 -26.27 -31.18
N GLY A 56 10.49 -26.15 -29.96
CA GLY A 56 11.04 -25.30 -28.91
C GLY A 56 11.26 -23.84 -29.27
N THR A 57 10.23 -23.02 -29.22
CA THR A 57 10.34 -21.67 -28.63
C THR A 57 8.95 -21.21 -28.22
N CYS A 58 8.82 -20.79 -26.96
CA CYS A 58 7.63 -20.16 -26.42
C CYS A 58 7.07 -19.12 -27.40
N ILE A 59 5.78 -19.21 -27.77
CA ILE A 59 5.09 -18.15 -28.52
C ILE A 59 4.83 -17.02 -27.51
N ILE A 60 5.86 -16.24 -27.22
CA ILE A 60 5.71 -14.98 -26.49
C ILE A 60 5.06 -14.03 -27.49
N ASP A 61 3.78 -13.69 -27.30
CA ASP A 61 3.19 -12.57 -28.03
C ASP A 61 3.97 -11.30 -27.63
N PRO A 62 4.68 -10.62 -28.54
CA PRO A 62 5.41 -9.40 -28.22
C PRO A 62 4.51 -8.25 -27.74
N LYS A 63 3.17 -8.40 -27.86
CA LYS A 63 2.17 -7.47 -27.31
C LYS A 63 1.68 -7.88 -25.92
N GLN A 64 2.07 -9.03 -25.37
CA GLN A 64 1.64 -9.46 -24.05
C GLN A 64 2.31 -8.58 -22.99
N ALA A 65 1.50 -7.83 -22.25
CA ALA A 65 1.99 -7.09 -21.09
C ALA A 65 2.63 -8.06 -20.09
N PRO A 66 3.76 -7.71 -19.47
CA PRO A 66 4.42 -8.58 -18.49
C PRO A 66 3.44 -9.01 -17.39
N ALA A 67 3.23 -10.33 -17.26
CA ALA A 67 2.41 -10.85 -16.19
C ALA A 67 3.15 -10.70 -14.86
N LYS A 68 2.53 -10.00 -13.90
CA LYS A 68 3.06 -9.83 -12.54
C LYS A 68 2.36 -10.82 -11.61
N GLN A 69 3.13 -11.48 -10.75
CA GLN A 69 2.55 -12.30 -9.68
C GLN A 69 2.29 -11.41 -8.47
N VAL A 70 1.15 -11.62 -7.82
CA VAL A 70 0.79 -10.93 -6.59
C VAL A 70 0.59 -11.93 -5.46
N LYS A 71 0.95 -11.55 -4.23
CA LYS A 71 0.75 -12.38 -3.03
C LYS A 71 -0.17 -11.66 -2.04
N PRO A 72 -1.21 -12.32 -1.51
CA PRO A 72 -2.07 -11.72 -0.51
C PRO A 72 -1.28 -11.48 0.78
N ILE A 73 -1.43 -10.29 1.38
CA ILE A 73 -0.73 -9.90 2.60
C ILE A 73 -1.69 -9.69 3.77
N ALA A 74 -2.86 -9.09 3.50
CA ALA A 74 -3.78 -8.69 4.57
C ALA A 74 -5.23 -8.55 4.11
N ARG A 75 -6.12 -8.62 5.09
CA ARG A 75 -7.53 -8.25 5.00
C ARG A 75 -7.78 -7.09 5.97
N LEU A 76 -8.32 -5.98 5.50
CA LEU A 76 -8.58 -4.79 6.30
C LEU A 76 -10.09 -4.55 6.47
N HIS A 77 -10.47 -4.16 7.68
CA HIS A 77 -11.86 -3.82 8.06
C HIS A 77 -11.99 -2.37 8.57
N LYS A 78 -10.89 -1.81 9.09
CA LYS A 78 -10.78 -0.42 9.52
C LYS A 78 -9.60 0.22 8.83
N ILE A 79 -9.74 1.50 8.52
CA ILE A 79 -8.64 2.34 8.08
C ILE A 79 -8.31 3.33 9.19
N LEU A 80 -7.02 3.67 9.29
CA LEU A 80 -6.56 4.69 10.21
C LEU A 80 -6.27 5.98 9.43
N LYS A 81 -7.11 7.00 9.62
CA LYS A 81 -6.98 8.30 8.94
C LYS A 81 -6.21 9.27 9.81
N PHE A 82 -5.15 9.82 9.26
CA PHE A 82 -4.30 10.78 9.98
C PHE A 82 -4.62 12.22 9.60
N ARG A 83 -4.57 13.09 10.61
CA ARG A 83 -4.65 14.54 10.46
C ARG A 83 -3.45 15.16 11.19
N LEU A 84 -2.98 16.31 10.70
CA LEU A 84 -1.93 17.04 11.40
C LEU A 84 -2.42 17.43 12.80
N SER A 85 -1.63 17.13 13.82
CA SER A 85 -1.87 17.64 15.17
C SER A 85 -1.66 19.15 15.11
N SER A 86 -2.69 19.93 15.41
CA SER A 86 -2.54 21.39 15.56
C SER A 86 -1.66 21.66 16.77
N GLU A 87 -0.38 21.92 16.54
CA GLU A 87 0.45 22.60 17.54
C GLU A 87 0.00 24.06 17.53
N ALA A 88 -0.81 24.46 18.52
CA ALA A 88 -1.08 25.88 18.74
C ALA A 88 0.27 26.57 18.93
N ASN A 89 0.59 27.48 18.00
CA ASN A 89 1.70 28.43 17.97
C ASN A 89 2.81 28.17 19.00
N VAL A 90 3.98 27.77 18.48
CA VAL A 90 5.26 28.15 19.08
C VAL A 90 5.19 29.66 19.38
N GLU A 91 5.40 30.01 20.64
CA GLU A 91 5.37 31.37 21.17
C GLU A 91 6.27 32.30 20.34
N ASP A 92 5.66 33.17 19.53
CA ASP A 92 6.36 34.36 19.03
C ASP A 92 6.30 35.43 20.12
N ALA A 93 7.17 35.27 21.12
CA ALA A 93 7.55 36.37 21.97
C ALA A 93 8.21 37.43 21.08
N THR A 94 7.56 38.60 20.90
CA THR A 94 8.08 39.95 21.18
C THR A 94 7.30 41.00 20.38
N THR A 95 6.28 41.63 20.97
CA THR A 95 6.16 43.09 20.87
C THR A 95 5.36 43.62 22.07
N LYS A 96 6.08 44.11 23.09
CA LYS A 96 5.49 45.08 24.03
C LYS A 96 5.17 46.33 23.22
N LEU A 97 3.89 46.65 23.00
CA LEU A 97 3.51 48.00 22.63
C LEU A 97 3.51 48.84 23.91
N ILE A 98 4.60 49.58 24.11
CA ILE A 98 4.61 50.80 24.89
C ILE A 98 4.16 51.89 23.92
N CYS A 99 3.00 52.50 24.19
CA CYS A 99 2.61 53.88 23.88
C CYS A 99 1.37 54.20 24.73
#